data_AF-A0A8S4Q3R7-F1
#
_entry.id   AF-A0A8S4Q3R7-F1
#
_cell.length_a   1.000
_cell.length_b   1.000
_cell.length_c   1.000
_cell.angle_alpha   90.00
_cell.angle_beta   90.00
_cell.angle_gamma   90.00
#
_symmetry.space_group_name_H-M   'P 1'
#
loop_
_entity.id
_entity.type
_entity.pdbx_description
1 polymer ?
#
loop_
_entity_poly.entity_id
_entity_poly.type
_entity_poly.pdbx_seq_one_letter_code
_entity_poly.pdbx_strand_id
1 'polypeptide(L)'
;MRAQKFCGERRKATGRRNDRPQGRRRKFDWGDYTHNFNRGYLFNVGYREALKLTDNTTDGLCVIRHDIDLLLEDDRLIYECSRDPTHFSVGVDTLQYRLSYDLLFGGVVAILGEQFNEVNGFSNIYFGWGGEDDDFRARLFEFGFIPVHHKNVSWARYSMLTHKHADETQNNVRHDLLRNGYQRYNCDGLSSTMYTVTNTEFKKHNIFIRINTPVDLKMSTICMNCFYKDPSIDICNKVQPKYEENKANVKQNIMFFPFGLMCIAQIAHCTN
;
A
#
# COMPACT_ATOMS: atom_id res chain seq x y z
N MET A 1 15.17 14.87 8.76
CA MET A 1 13.90 14.70 9.49
C MET A 1 14.15 13.82 10.70
N ARG A 2 13.79 14.25 11.93
CA ARG A 2 13.93 13.40 13.14
C ARG A 2 12.64 12.61 13.34
N ALA A 3 12.71 11.28 13.25
CA ALA A 3 11.65 10.40 13.73
C ALA A 3 11.61 10.45 15.26
N GLN A 4 10.51 10.90 15.84
CA GLN A 4 10.30 10.89 17.29
C GLN A 4 9.98 9.45 17.75
N LYS A 5 10.75 8.96 18.72
CA LYS A 5 10.53 7.71 19.45
C LYS A 5 9.20 7.75 20.19
N PHE A 6 8.29 6.79 19.98
CA PHE A 6 7.32 6.37 21.01
C PHE A 6 6.90 4.91 20.82
N CYS A 7 7.26 4.06 21.79
CA CYS A 7 6.33 3.13 22.43
C CYS A 7 7.03 2.43 23.59
N GLY A 8 6.56 2.70 24.80
CA GLY A 8 7.03 2.04 26.02
C GLY A 8 6.17 2.45 27.20
N GLU A 9 5.26 1.57 27.61
CA GLU A 9 5.19 1.08 28.99
C GLU A 9 4.24 -0.13 29.10
N ARG A 10 4.77 -1.23 29.65
CA ARG A 10 4.03 -2.47 29.92
C ARG A 10 3.23 -2.33 31.21
N ARG A 11 1.93 -2.61 31.18
CA ARG A 11 1.22 -3.05 32.39
C ARG A 11 1.47 -4.55 32.59
N LYS A 12 2.07 -4.89 33.73
CA LYS A 12 2.29 -6.27 34.18
C LYS A 12 0.94 -6.93 34.48
N ALA A 13 0.65 -8.07 33.87
CA ALA A 13 -0.38 -8.98 34.35
C ALA A 13 0.30 -10.19 35.02
N THR A 14 0.02 -10.33 36.31
CA THR A 14 0.44 -11.42 37.21
C THR A 14 -0.44 -12.66 37.03
N GLY A 15 0.14 -13.87 37.14
CA GLY A 15 -0.57 -15.01 37.73
C GLY A 15 -0.67 -16.33 36.93
N ARG A 16 0.18 -17.29 37.33
CA ARG A 16 0.01 -18.76 37.47
C ARG A 16 -0.34 -19.66 36.26
N ARG A 17 0.49 -20.71 36.12
CA ARG A 17 0.32 -21.92 35.28
C ARG A 17 -0.49 -22.99 36.02
N ASN A 18 -1.37 -23.66 35.27
CA ASN A 18 -1.44 -25.11 35.02
C ASN A 18 -2.91 -25.51 34.80
N ASP A 19 -3.20 -26.01 33.59
CA ASP A 19 -3.96 -27.25 33.35
C ASP A 19 -4.20 -27.42 31.84
N ARG A 20 -3.86 -28.60 31.29
CA ARG A 20 -4.40 -29.09 30.02
C ARG A 20 -5.48 -30.11 30.39
N PRO A 21 -6.63 -30.13 29.70
CA PRO A 21 -6.79 -31.23 28.75
C PRO A 21 -7.57 -30.90 27.46
N GLN A 22 -7.17 -31.64 26.41
CA GLN A 22 -7.93 -32.26 25.31
C GLN A 22 -8.87 -31.44 24.40
N GLY A 23 -8.61 -31.59 23.09
CA GLY A 23 -9.66 -31.84 22.10
C GLY A 23 -10.53 -30.66 21.68
N ARG A 24 -9.94 -29.53 21.28
CA ARG A 24 -10.63 -28.54 20.44
C ARG A 24 -9.95 -28.49 19.08
N ARG A 25 -10.73 -28.63 18.00
CA ARG A 25 -10.31 -28.17 16.65
C ARG A 25 -9.67 -26.82 16.86
N ARG A 26 -8.41 -26.65 16.44
CA ARG A 26 -7.75 -25.35 16.48
C ARG A 26 -8.62 -24.41 15.64
N LYS A 27 -9.49 -23.64 16.30
CA LYS A 27 -10.04 -22.42 15.72
C LYS A 27 -8.79 -21.62 15.38
N PHE A 28 -8.55 -21.46 14.08
CA PHE A 28 -7.49 -20.59 13.61
C PHE A 28 -7.79 -19.21 14.19
N ASP A 29 -6.90 -18.71 15.03
CA ASP A 29 -7.03 -17.40 15.65
C ASP A 29 -6.64 -16.38 14.59
N TRP A 30 -7.64 -15.89 13.86
CA TRP A 30 -7.49 -14.82 12.89
C TRP A 30 -7.31 -13.54 13.72
N GLY A 31 -6.06 -13.10 13.88
CA GLY A 31 -5.73 -11.87 14.61
C GLY A 31 -6.62 -10.69 14.22
N ASP A 32 -6.75 -9.72 15.09
CA ASP A 32 -7.62 -8.56 14.88
C ASP A 32 -7.05 -7.62 13.79
N TYR A 33 -7.40 -7.86 12.51
CA TYR A 33 -6.93 -7.05 11.37
C TYR A 33 -7.65 -5.67 11.26
N THR A 34 -8.52 -5.33 12.21
CA THR A 34 -9.31 -4.10 12.20
C THR A 34 -8.47 -2.82 12.30
N HIS A 35 -7.22 -2.95 12.77
CA HIS A 35 -6.26 -1.84 12.90
C HIS A 35 -5.10 -1.91 11.90
N ASN A 36 -5.15 -2.84 10.94
CA ASN A 36 -4.02 -3.05 10.04
C ASN A 36 -4.00 -2.03 8.90
N PHE A 37 -2.80 -1.56 8.61
CA PHE A 37 -2.53 -0.64 7.52
C PHE A 37 -2.87 -1.27 6.16
N ASN A 38 -3.49 -0.49 5.27
CA ASN A 38 -3.81 -0.90 3.91
C ASN A 38 -3.14 0.06 2.91
N ARG A 39 -1.94 -0.32 2.48
CA ARG A 39 -1.05 0.52 1.67
C ARG A 39 -1.61 0.75 0.27
N GLY A 40 -2.11 -0.30 -0.38
CA GLY A 40 -2.68 -0.25 -1.73
C GLY A 40 -3.91 0.64 -1.81
N TYR A 41 -4.85 0.50 -0.87
CA TYR A 41 -6.02 1.38 -0.77
C TYR A 41 -5.63 2.85 -0.68
N LEU A 42 -4.66 3.18 0.16
CA LEU A 42 -4.21 4.57 0.32
C LEU A 42 -3.55 5.09 -0.96
N PHE A 43 -2.82 4.28 -1.72
CA PHE A 43 -2.30 4.73 -3.01
C PHE A 43 -3.44 5.09 -3.98
N ASN A 44 -4.54 4.33 -3.99
CA ASN A 44 -5.73 4.70 -4.76
C ASN A 44 -6.35 6.00 -4.27
N VAL A 45 -6.51 6.20 -2.95
CA VAL A 45 -7.01 7.47 -2.37
C VAL A 45 -6.12 8.64 -2.81
N GLY A 46 -4.79 8.48 -2.66
CA GLY A 46 -3.82 9.48 -3.05
C GLY A 46 -3.88 9.83 -4.53
N TYR A 47 -4.04 8.83 -5.39
CA TYR A 47 -4.19 9.03 -6.82
C TYR A 47 -5.49 9.77 -7.17
N ARG A 48 -6.61 9.47 -6.51
CA ARG A 48 -7.87 10.19 -6.76
C ARG A 48 -7.80 11.64 -6.30
N GLU A 49 -7.17 11.91 -5.16
CA GLU A 49 -6.97 13.28 -4.69
C GLU A 49 -5.95 14.05 -5.54
N ALA A 50 -4.93 13.35 -6.06
CA ALA A 50 -4.00 13.86 -7.05
C ALA A 50 -4.71 14.32 -8.33
N LEU A 51 -5.56 13.46 -8.87
CA LEU A 51 -6.28 13.68 -10.11
C LEU A 51 -7.22 14.89 -10.04
N LYS A 52 -7.80 15.17 -8.87
CA LYS A 52 -8.60 16.40 -8.64
C LYS A 52 -7.80 17.69 -8.80
N LEU A 53 -6.48 17.63 -8.59
CA LEU A 53 -5.59 18.79 -8.73
C LEU A 53 -5.12 18.99 -10.18
N THR A 54 -5.39 18.03 -11.07
CA THR A 54 -5.09 18.08 -12.50
C THR A 54 -6.36 18.20 -13.34
N ASP A 55 -7.40 18.88 -12.84
CA ASP A 55 -8.71 19.01 -13.52
C ASP A 55 -9.32 17.66 -13.95
N ASN A 56 -8.99 16.60 -13.22
CA ASN A 56 -9.32 15.21 -13.52
C ASN A 56 -8.77 14.66 -14.84
N THR A 57 -7.69 15.24 -15.38
CA THR A 57 -6.95 14.65 -16.50
C THR A 57 -5.78 13.79 -16.02
N THR A 58 -5.60 12.66 -16.70
CA THR A 58 -4.43 11.78 -16.58
C THR A 58 -3.29 12.18 -17.51
N ASP A 59 -3.54 13.10 -18.44
CA ASP A 59 -2.59 13.49 -19.48
C ASP A 59 -1.36 14.15 -18.84
N GLY A 60 -0.19 13.54 -19.06
CA GLY A 60 1.08 14.02 -18.51
C GLY A 60 1.20 13.87 -16.98
N LEU A 61 0.22 13.26 -16.29
CA LEU A 61 0.33 12.98 -14.86
C LEU A 61 1.33 11.85 -14.64
N CYS A 62 2.41 12.12 -13.92
CA CYS A 62 3.35 11.09 -13.48
C CYS A 62 3.15 10.79 -12.00
N VAL A 63 2.85 9.54 -11.69
CA VAL A 63 2.57 9.06 -10.33
C VAL A 63 3.80 8.35 -9.78
N ILE A 64 4.46 8.99 -8.81
CA ILE A 64 5.55 8.40 -8.04
C ILE A 64 4.98 7.86 -6.74
N ARG A 65 4.97 6.53 -6.63
CA ARG A 65 4.61 5.83 -5.41
C ARG A 65 5.87 5.61 -4.59
N HIS A 66 5.91 6.18 -3.38
CA HIS A 66 7.16 6.29 -2.63
C HIS A 66 6.97 5.94 -1.15
N ASP A 67 7.65 4.89 -0.70
CA ASP A 67 7.76 4.59 0.72
C ASP A 67 8.51 5.71 1.45
N ILE A 68 7.97 6.23 2.55
CA ILE A 68 8.52 7.45 3.19
C ILE A 68 9.86 7.23 3.89
N ASP A 69 10.20 5.97 4.16
CA ASP A 69 11.45 5.58 4.79
C ASP A 69 12.60 5.40 3.80
N LEU A 70 12.37 5.45 2.49
CA LEU A 70 13.44 5.34 1.50
C LEU A 70 13.94 6.73 1.10
N LEU A 71 15.21 7.04 1.38
CA LEU A 71 15.81 8.31 0.98
C LEU A 71 16.82 8.08 -0.14
N LEU A 72 16.62 8.76 -1.27
CA LEU A 72 17.54 8.73 -2.40
C LEU A 72 18.92 9.27 -2.00
N GLU A 73 19.98 8.53 -2.32
CA GLU A 73 21.36 8.89 -1.97
C GLU A 73 22.06 9.75 -3.04
N ASP A 74 21.54 9.74 -4.27
CA ASP A 74 22.18 10.36 -5.44
C ASP A 74 21.18 11.20 -6.25
N ASP A 75 21.44 12.50 -6.33
CA ASP A 75 20.56 13.49 -6.97
C ASP A 75 20.57 13.42 -8.51
N ARG A 76 21.44 12.60 -9.11
CA ARG A 76 21.42 12.31 -10.55
C ARG A 76 20.24 11.43 -10.95
N LEU A 77 19.63 10.72 -10.00
CA LEU A 77 18.42 9.96 -10.26
C LEU A 77 17.21 10.91 -10.26
N ILE A 78 16.70 11.19 -11.45
CA ILE A 78 15.51 12.02 -11.62
C ILE A 78 14.26 11.14 -11.55
N TYR A 79 13.28 11.57 -10.73
CA TYR A 79 11.97 10.94 -10.73
C TYR A 79 11.16 11.40 -11.94
N GLU A 80 11.03 10.50 -12.90
CA GLU A 80 10.25 10.69 -14.11
C GLU A 80 9.54 9.40 -14.50
N CYS A 81 8.43 9.55 -15.22
CA CYS A 81 7.73 8.43 -15.80
C CYS A 81 8.29 8.16 -17.20
N SER A 82 8.40 6.88 -17.52
CA SER A 82 8.69 6.39 -18.87
C SER A 82 7.47 5.73 -19.48
N ARG A 83 7.58 5.32 -20.75
CA ARG A 83 6.56 4.52 -21.44
C ARG A 83 6.17 3.27 -20.65
N ASP A 84 7.13 2.63 -19.99
CA ASP A 84 6.89 1.45 -19.16
C ASP A 84 7.02 1.82 -17.66
N PRO A 85 6.26 1.19 -16.74
CA PRO A 85 6.37 1.44 -15.30
C PRO A 85 7.78 1.17 -14.79
N THR A 86 8.35 2.09 -14.02
CA THR A 86 9.76 2.03 -13.61
C THR A 86 9.92 1.89 -12.10
N HIS A 87 10.68 0.89 -11.66
CA HIS A 87 11.11 0.71 -10.28
C HIS A 87 12.44 1.41 -10.03
N PHE A 88 12.45 2.36 -9.10
CA PHE A 88 13.60 3.19 -8.75
C PHE A 88 14.41 2.64 -7.58
N SER A 89 13.80 2.04 -6.56
CA SER A 89 14.50 1.52 -5.37
C SER A 89 15.20 0.19 -5.58
N VAL A 90 16.06 0.11 -6.60
CA VAL A 90 16.78 -1.12 -7.00
C VAL A 90 17.97 -1.45 -6.10
N GLY A 91 18.49 -0.46 -5.37
CA GLY A 91 19.54 -0.65 -4.38
C GLY A 91 19.16 0.02 -3.05
N VAL A 92 18.79 -0.78 -2.05
CA VAL A 92 18.53 -0.29 -0.68
C VAL A 92 19.65 -0.74 0.26
N ASP A 93 20.15 0.15 1.11
CA ASP A 93 21.27 -0.09 2.03
C ASP A 93 21.07 -1.31 2.94
N THR A 94 19.87 -1.48 3.52
CA THR A 94 19.49 -2.63 4.36
C THR A 94 19.46 -3.95 3.61
N LEU A 95 19.39 -3.90 2.27
CA LEU A 95 19.45 -5.05 1.37
C LEU A 95 20.80 -5.15 0.65
N GLN A 96 21.83 -4.49 1.18
CA GLN A 96 23.18 -4.47 0.60
C GLN A 96 23.20 -3.96 -0.86
N TYR A 97 22.31 -3.03 -1.20
CA TYR A 97 22.11 -2.48 -2.54
C TYR A 97 21.81 -3.54 -3.60
N ARG A 98 21.08 -4.60 -3.22
CA ARG A 98 20.63 -5.65 -4.11
C ARG A 98 19.12 -5.85 -3.99
N LEU A 99 18.49 -6.23 -5.10
CA LEU A 99 17.09 -6.65 -5.10
C LEU A 99 16.93 -7.92 -4.26
N SER A 100 15.87 -7.99 -3.46
CA SER A 100 15.52 -9.21 -2.73
C SER A 100 15.03 -10.32 -3.65
N TYR A 101 14.44 -9.97 -4.80
CA TYR A 101 14.05 -10.88 -5.88
C TYR A 101 13.86 -10.11 -7.19
N ASP A 102 14.01 -10.80 -8.33
CA ASP A 102 14.07 -10.21 -9.67
C ASP A 102 12.80 -9.49 -10.13
N LEU A 103 11.66 -9.77 -9.48
CA LEU A 103 10.36 -9.21 -9.83
C LEU A 103 9.90 -8.14 -8.83
N LEU A 104 10.77 -7.66 -7.94
CA LEU A 104 10.41 -6.69 -6.91
C LEU A 104 9.95 -5.37 -7.54
N PHE A 105 8.71 -4.96 -7.27
CA PHE A 105 8.14 -3.67 -7.68
C PHE A 105 7.66 -2.86 -6.46
N GLY A 106 8.47 -2.93 -5.39
CA GLY A 106 8.24 -2.31 -4.08
C GLY A 106 9.03 -1.01 -3.87
N GLY A 107 8.93 -0.40 -2.68
CA GLY A 107 9.63 0.85 -2.34
C GLY A 107 9.22 2.11 -3.15
N VAL A 108 9.98 2.43 -4.20
CA VAL A 108 9.79 3.62 -5.04
C VAL A 108 9.58 3.21 -6.49
N VAL A 109 8.41 3.51 -7.05
CA VAL A 109 8.06 3.22 -8.45
C VAL A 109 7.38 4.42 -9.12
N ALA A 110 7.54 4.57 -10.43
CA ALA A 110 6.84 5.54 -11.25
C ALA A 110 5.93 4.86 -12.26
N ILE A 111 4.70 5.37 -12.36
CA ILE A 111 3.66 4.90 -13.27
C ILE A 111 2.98 6.12 -13.91
N LEU A 112 2.70 6.08 -15.21
CA LEU A 112 1.89 7.12 -15.85
C LEU A 112 0.46 7.10 -15.30
N GLY A 113 -0.18 8.25 -15.15
CA GLY A 113 -1.55 8.36 -14.65
C GLY A 113 -2.54 7.55 -15.50
N GLU A 114 -2.39 7.59 -16.82
CA GLU A 114 -3.19 6.77 -17.75
C GLU A 114 -3.05 5.27 -17.48
N GLN A 115 -1.84 4.78 -17.23
CA GLN A 115 -1.57 3.38 -16.91
C GLN A 115 -2.18 2.99 -15.57
N PHE A 116 -2.02 3.84 -14.55
CA PHE A 116 -2.61 3.62 -13.24
C PHE A 116 -4.14 3.52 -13.32
N ASN A 117 -4.75 4.39 -14.13
CA ASN A 117 -6.19 4.39 -14.37
C ASN A 117 -6.64 3.15 -15.15
N GLU A 118 -5.92 2.79 -16.22
CA GLU A 118 -6.23 1.66 -17.10
C GLU A 118 -6.20 0.32 -16.35
N VAL A 119 -5.20 0.12 -15.49
CA VAL A 119 -5.12 -1.09 -14.66
C VAL A 119 -6.01 -1.05 -13.43
N ASN A 120 -6.89 -0.05 -13.28
CA ASN A 120 -7.75 0.08 -12.11
C ASN A 120 -6.95 0.14 -10.78
N GLY A 121 -5.79 0.78 -10.76
CA GLY A 121 -4.98 1.01 -9.55
C GLY A 121 -4.58 -0.25 -8.76
N PHE A 122 -4.34 -0.09 -7.46
CA PHE A 122 -3.98 -1.16 -6.52
C PHE A 122 -5.21 -1.95 -6.04
N SER A 123 -5.04 -3.21 -5.64
CA SER A 123 -6.08 -3.93 -4.88
C SER A 123 -6.34 -3.24 -3.53
N ASN A 124 -7.61 -3.13 -3.17
CA ASN A 124 -8.05 -2.53 -1.91
C ASN A 124 -8.08 -3.53 -0.74
N ILE A 125 -7.72 -4.81 -0.94
CA ILE A 125 -7.98 -5.86 0.06
C ILE A 125 -6.72 -6.46 0.70
N TYR A 126 -5.57 -5.84 0.48
CA TYR A 126 -4.33 -6.15 1.18
C TYR A 126 -4.21 -5.34 2.48
N PHE A 127 -4.67 -5.93 3.58
CA PHE A 127 -4.47 -5.40 4.92
C PHE A 127 -3.26 -6.06 5.59
N GLY A 128 -2.45 -5.25 6.26
CA GLY A 128 -1.19 -5.69 6.84
C GLY A 128 -0.08 -5.80 5.79
N TRP A 129 1.02 -6.44 6.15
CA TRP A 129 2.23 -6.43 5.32
C TRP A 129 2.22 -7.52 4.25
N GLY A 130 2.39 -7.11 2.98
CA GLY A 130 2.90 -7.90 1.88
C GLY A 130 1.89 -8.40 0.85
N GLY A 131 2.33 -8.42 -0.40
CA GLY A 131 1.65 -8.97 -1.57
C GLY A 131 0.89 -7.94 -2.42
N GLU A 132 0.69 -6.73 -1.92
CA GLU A 132 0.00 -5.65 -2.65
C GLU A 132 0.81 -5.16 -3.85
N ASP A 133 2.13 -5.01 -3.69
CA ASP A 133 3.05 -4.58 -4.75
C ASP A 133 3.19 -5.65 -5.83
N ASP A 134 3.19 -6.92 -5.43
CA ASP A 134 3.23 -8.06 -6.35
C ASP A 134 1.92 -8.20 -7.15
N ASP A 135 0.75 -7.98 -6.52
CA ASP A 135 -0.56 -7.95 -7.20
C ASP A 135 -0.62 -6.82 -8.22
N PHE A 136 -0.18 -5.62 -7.83
CA PHE A 136 -0.15 -4.46 -8.72
C PHE A 136 0.82 -4.67 -9.89
N ARG A 137 2.01 -5.24 -9.65
CA ARG A 137 2.95 -5.61 -10.72
C ARG A 137 2.32 -6.62 -11.69
N ALA A 138 1.71 -7.68 -11.17
CA ALA A 138 1.05 -8.69 -12.00
C ALA A 138 -0.09 -8.07 -12.83
N ARG A 139 -0.82 -7.13 -12.23
CA ARG A 139 -1.87 -6.36 -12.90
C ARG A 139 -1.34 -5.52 -14.04
N LEU A 140 -0.25 -4.77 -13.84
CA LEU A 140 0.42 -4.02 -14.91
C LEU A 140 0.79 -4.92 -16.09
N PHE A 141 1.37 -6.08 -15.79
CA PHE A 141 1.78 -7.05 -16.80
C PHE A 141 0.60 -7.59 -17.62
N GLU A 142 -0.53 -7.90 -16.97
CA GLU A 142 -1.74 -8.40 -17.64
C GLU A 142 -2.31 -7.39 -18.65
N PHE A 143 -2.15 -6.09 -18.37
CA PHE A 143 -2.57 -5.00 -19.26
C PHE A 143 -1.48 -4.61 -20.28
N GLY A 144 -0.40 -5.39 -20.40
CA GLY A 144 0.64 -5.20 -21.41
C GLY A 144 1.71 -4.16 -21.06
N PHE A 145 1.69 -3.61 -19.84
CA PHE A 145 2.76 -2.76 -19.34
C PHE A 145 3.85 -3.62 -18.72
N ILE A 146 5.12 -3.40 -19.09
CA ILE A 146 6.23 -4.24 -18.61
C ILE A 146 6.96 -3.50 -17.50
N PRO A 147 6.80 -3.86 -16.21
CA PRO A 147 7.53 -3.20 -15.14
C PRO A 147 9.03 -3.43 -15.30
N VAL A 148 9.81 -2.35 -15.37
CA VAL A 148 11.26 -2.38 -15.54
C VAL A 148 11.96 -1.86 -14.29
N HIS A 149 13.20 -2.29 -14.09
CA HIS A 149 14.09 -1.71 -13.09
C HIS A 149 14.89 -0.58 -13.68
N HIS A 150 15.13 0.46 -12.87
CA HIS A 150 16.06 1.51 -13.24
C HIS A 150 17.43 0.90 -13.52
N LYS A 151 18.00 1.23 -14.69
CA LYS A 151 19.16 0.51 -15.23
C LYS A 151 20.46 0.81 -14.50
N ASN A 152 20.57 1.98 -13.85
CA ASN A 152 21.79 2.40 -13.18
C ASN A 152 21.65 2.30 -11.65
N VAL A 153 22.09 1.17 -11.09
CA VAL A 153 22.10 0.92 -9.65
C VAL A 153 23.03 1.88 -8.89
N SER A 154 24.04 2.48 -9.54
CA SER A 154 24.93 3.44 -8.87
C SER A 154 24.26 4.77 -8.55
N TRP A 155 23.25 5.16 -9.34
CA TRP A 155 22.42 6.35 -9.09
C TRP A 155 21.15 5.99 -8.30
N ALA A 156 20.66 4.77 -8.46
CA ALA A 156 19.41 4.30 -7.87
C ALA A 156 19.62 3.66 -6.48
N ARG A 157 20.39 4.33 -5.62
CA ARG A 157 20.67 3.91 -4.25
C ARG A 157 19.82 4.65 -3.23
N TYR A 158 19.36 3.92 -2.23
CA TYR A 158 18.47 4.41 -1.19
C TYR A 158 18.95 4.01 0.19
N SER A 159 18.92 4.96 1.11
CA SER A 159 19.07 4.71 2.54
C SER A 159 17.69 4.50 3.17
N MET A 160 17.47 3.39 3.87
CA MET A 160 16.24 3.12 4.60
C MET A 160 16.30 3.71 6.02
N LEU A 161 15.34 4.57 6.36
CA LEU A 161 15.18 5.11 7.70
C LEU A 161 14.85 3.97 8.68
N THR A 162 15.62 3.89 9.77
CA THR A 162 15.39 2.89 10.81
C THR A 162 14.01 3.06 11.44
N HIS A 163 13.20 2.03 11.33
CA HIS A 163 11.90 1.93 12.00
C HIS A 163 11.75 0.53 12.59
N LYS A 164 10.90 0.39 13.61
CA LYS A 164 10.58 -0.92 14.16
C LYS A 164 9.52 -1.55 13.27
N HIS A 165 9.81 -2.67 12.62
CA HIS A 165 8.79 -3.53 11.99
C HIS A 165 7.82 -4.19 13.00
N ALA A 166 7.79 -3.72 14.25
CA ALA A 166 7.45 -4.53 15.42
C ALA A 166 5.96 -4.88 15.58
N ASP A 167 5.06 -4.32 14.77
CA ASP A 167 3.61 -4.58 14.87
C ASP A 167 2.90 -4.74 13.51
N GLU A 168 3.64 -4.89 12.40
CA GLU A 168 2.99 -5.14 11.11
C GLU A 168 2.60 -6.61 10.98
N THR A 169 1.32 -6.89 11.20
CA THR A 169 0.79 -8.24 11.01
C THR A 169 0.95 -8.62 9.54
N GLN A 170 1.79 -9.62 9.26
CA GLN A 170 1.93 -10.18 7.92
C GLN A 170 0.56 -10.62 7.42
N ASN A 171 0.23 -10.27 6.18
CA ASN A 171 -1.01 -10.72 5.58
C ASN A 171 -0.95 -12.25 5.35
N ASN A 172 -1.70 -12.99 6.16
CA ASN A 172 -1.68 -14.46 6.15
C ASN A 172 -2.42 -15.07 4.95
N VAL A 173 -3.20 -14.28 4.22
CA VAL A 173 -3.97 -14.68 3.03
C VAL A 173 -3.35 -14.18 1.73
N ARG A 174 -2.23 -13.43 1.77
CA ARG A 174 -1.60 -12.79 0.60
C ARG A 174 -1.34 -13.73 -0.56
N HIS A 175 -0.95 -14.97 -0.29
CA HIS A 175 -0.68 -15.96 -1.32
C HIS A 175 -1.98 -16.44 -2.01
N ASP A 176 -3.08 -16.52 -1.27
CA ASP A 176 -4.40 -16.83 -1.84
C ASP A 176 -4.91 -15.64 -2.69
N LEU A 177 -4.67 -14.40 -2.22
CA LEU A 177 -5.01 -13.18 -2.97
C LEU A 177 -4.24 -13.09 -4.28
N LEU A 178 -2.92 -13.31 -4.23
CA LEU A 178 -2.06 -13.27 -5.42
C LEU A 178 -2.46 -14.32 -6.46
N ARG A 179 -2.74 -15.55 -6.04
CA ARG A 179 -3.14 -16.63 -6.97
C ARG A 179 -4.44 -16.32 -7.71
N ASN A 180 -5.33 -15.53 -7.11
CA ASN A 180 -6.63 -15.20 -7.67
C ASN A 180 -6.72 -13.72 -8.10
N GLY A 181 -5.59 -13.02 -8.21
CA GLY A 181 -5.54 -11.59 -8.52
C GLY A 181 -6.29 -11.25 -9.81
N TYR A 182 -6.02 -11.99 -10.89
CA TYR A 182 -6.57 -11.76 -12.23
C TYR A 182 -8.11 -11.70 -12.27
N GLN A 183 -8.80 -12.44 -11.42
CA GLN A 183 -10.26 -12.47 -11.37
C GLN A 183 -10.85 -11.16 -10.83
N ARG A 184 -10.03 -10.36 -10.15
CA ARG A 184 -10.48 -9.22 -9.35
C ARG A 184 -10.10 -7.88 -9.97
N TYR A 185 -9.19 -7.83 -10.95
CA TYR A 185 -8.64 -6.58 -11.48
C TYR A 185 -9.73 -5.57 -11.88
N ASN A 186 -10.85 -6.04 -12.44
CA ASN A 186 -11.94 -5.16 -12.89
C ASN A 186 -12.88 -4.65 -11.77
N CYS A 187 -12.86 -5.25 -10.59
CA CYS A 187 -13.84 -4.98 -9.52
C CYS A 187 -13.20 -4.69 -8.14
N ASP A 188 -11.90 -4.98 -7.98
CA ASP A 188 -11.07 -4.65 -6.83
C ASP A 188 -9.93 -3.72 -7.26
N GLY A 189 -10.13 -2.42 -7.05
CA GLY A 189 -9.21 -1.42 -7.53
C GLY A 189 -9.69 0.00 -7.29
N LEU A 190 -9.13 0.94 -8.04
CA LEU A 190 -9.46 2.36 -8.03
C LEU A 190 -10.97 2.63 -8.13
N SER A 191 -11.68 1.87 -8.96
CA SER A 191 -13.13 1.97 -9.19
C SER A 191 -13.98 1.58 -7.98
N SER A 192 -13.45 0.73 -7.09
CA SER A 192 -14.11 0.28 -5.86
C SER A 192 -13.53 0.90 -4.58
N THR A 193 -12.56 1.82 -4.71
CA THR A 193 -12.01 2.58 -3.58
C THR A 193 -13.02 3.60 -3.07
N MET A 194 -13.69 3.28 -1.98
CA MET A 194 -14.63 4.17 -1.28
C MET A 194 -13.91 4.86 -0.11
N TYR A 195 -14.05 6.18 -0.01
CA TYR A 195 -13.45 6.97 1.07
C TYR A 195 -14.16 8.31 1.22
N THR A 196 -13.95 8.95 2.36
CA THR A 196 -14.33 10.35 2.59
C THR A 196 -13.11 11.12 3.07
N VAL A 197 -12.98 12.38 2.67
CA VAL A 197 -11.92 13.26 3.16
C VAL A 197 -12.43 14.00 4.38
N THR A 198 -11.79 13.80 5.53
CA THR A 198 -12.18 14.48 6.79
C THR A 198 -11.44 15.79 6.99
N ASN A 199 -10.18 15.87 6.54
CA ASN A 199 -9.38 17.10 6.64
C ASN A 199 -8.33 17.15 5.53
N THR A 200 -8.06 18.36 5.04
CA THR A 200 -6.98 18.67 4.09
C THR A 200 -6.14 19.81 4.64
N GLU A 201 -4.84 19.58 4.85
CA GLU A 201 -3.90 20.61 5.32
C GLU A 201 -2.83 20.91 4.27
N PHE A 202 -2.78 22.16 3.81
CA PHE A 202 -1.72 22.66 2.95
C PHE A 202 -0.53 23.15 3.80
N LYS A 203 0.63 22.50 3.69
CA LYS A 203 1.85 22.94 4.38
C LYS A 203 2.75 23.69 3.41
N LYS A 204 2.62 25.02 3.39
CA LYS A 204 3.33 25.96 2.48
C LYS A 204 4.87 25.84 2.48
N HIS A 205 5.46 25.31 3.57
CA HIS A 205 6.92 25.16 3.71
C HIS A 205 7.43 23.75 3.34
N ASN A 206 6.54 22.77 3.12
CA ASN A 206 6.94 21.38 2.90
C ASN A 206 6.44 20.76 1.58
N ILE A 207 5.84 21.56 0.67
CA ILE A 207 5.39 21.12 -0.68
C ILE A 207 4.41 19.93 -0.65
N PHE A 208 3.82 19.57 0.50
CA PHE A 208 2.85 18.49 0.60
C PHE A 208 1.49 18.96 1.11
N ILE A 209 0.45 18.34 0.54
CA ILE A 209 -0.94 18.33 0.97
C ILE A 209 -1.10 17.11 1.86
N ARG A 210 -1.54 17.31 3.11
CA ARG A 210 -1.89 16.21 3.99
C ARG A 210 -3.38 15.98 3.96
N ILE A 211 -3.79 14.74 3.70
CA ILE A 211 -5.18 14.31 3.64
C ILE A 211 -5.41 13.29 4.74
N ASN A 212 -6.45 13.52 5.54
CA ASN A 212 -6.92 12.55 6.51
C ASN A 212 -8.20 11.90 5.97
N THR A 213 -8.22 10.57 5.95
CA THR A 213 -9.37 9.79 5.46
C THR A 213 -9.63 8.63 6.42
N PRO A 214 -10.87 8.43 6.90
CA PRO A 214 -11.27 7.13 7.43
C PRO A 214 -11.21 6.11 6.30
N VAL A 215 -10.61 4.95 6.57
CA VAL A 215 -10.67 3.80 5.66
C VAL A 215 -12.10 3.25 5.70
N ASP A 216 -12.90 3.51 4.66
CA ASP A 216 -14.26 2.99 4.52
C ASP A 216 -14.30 1.91 3.44
N LEU A 217 -13.80 0.73 3.80
CA LEU A 217 -13.82 -0.43 2.92
C LEU A 217 -15.05 -1.29 3.22
N LYS A 218 -16.09 -1.13 2.41
CA LYS A 218 -17.19 -2.09 2.34
C LYS A 218 -16.70 -3.37 1.64
N MET A 219 -15.96 -4.19 2.39
CA MET A 219 -15.44 -5.48 1.92
C MET A 219 -16.56 -6.37 1.34
N SER A 220 -17.77 -6.29 1.89
CA SER A 220 -18.95 -6.98 1.38
C SER A 220 -19.28 -6.66 -0.08
N THR A 221 -19.06 -5.42 -0.55
CA THR A 221 -19.34 -5.02 -1.93
C THR A 221 -18.30 -5.57 -2.90
N ILE A 222 -17.00 -5.49 -2.57
CA ILE A 222 -15.94 -6.11 -3.39
C ILE A 222 -16.15 -7.62 -3.44
N CYS A 223 -16.52 -8.21 -2.31
CA CYS A 223 -16.81 -9.63 -2.22
C CYS A 223 -17.96 -10.12 -3.10
N MET A 224 -19.11 -9.43 -3.03
CA MET A 224 -20.26 -9.76 -3.87
C MET A 224 -20.01 -9.50 -5.36
N ASN A 225 -19.18 -8.50 -5.71
CA ASN A 225 -18.97 -8.16 -7.12
C ASN A 225 -17.86 -9.00 -7.78
N CYS A 226 -16.83 -9.38 -7.03
CA CYS A 226 -15.65 -10.07 -7.57
C CYS A 226 -15.69 -11.60 -7.43
N PHE A 227 -16.26 -12.13 -6.35
CA PHE A 227 -16.08 -13.56 -5.99
C PHE A 227 -17.37 -14.37 -6.03
N TYR A 228 -18.51 -13.74 -6.32
CA TYR A 228 -19.83 -14.40 -6.30
C TYR A 228 -20.02 -15.49 -7.36
N LYS A 229 -19.03 -15.72 -8.24
CA LYS A 229 -19.10 -16.71 -9.31
C LYS A 229 -18.39 -18.04 -9.01
N ASP A 230 -17.61 -18.15 -7.93
CA ASP A 230 -16.89 -19.39 -7.61
C ASP A 230 -16.95 -19.75 -6.11
N PRO A 231 -17.80 -20.72 -5.72
CA PRO A 231 -17.91 -21.20 -4.34
C PRO A 231 -16.65 -21.87 -3.79
N SER A 232 -15.68 -22.23 -4.65
CA SER A 232 -14.41 -22.83 -4.22
C SER A 232 -13.39 -21.80 -3.71
N ILE A 233 -13.64 -20.51 -3.96
CA ILE A 233 -12.76 -19.40 -3.60
C ILE A 233 -13.32 -18.70 -2.36
N ASP A 234 -13.02 -19.25 -1.19
CA ASP A 234 -13.42 -18.68 0.11
C ASP A 234 -12.55 -17.48 0.54
N ILE A 235 -12.09 -16.66 -0.40
CA ILE A 235 -11.28 -15.49 -0.11
C ILE A 235 -12.09 -14.49 0.70
N CYS A 236 -13.39 -14.38 0.42
CA CYS A 236 -14.25 -13.44 1.11
C CYS A 236 -14.42 -13.72 2.59
N ASN A 237 -14.64 -14.96 3.02
CA ASN A 237 -14.69 -15.23 4.46
C ASN A 237 -13.29 -15.21 5.11
N LYS A 238 -12.21 -15.39 4.33
CA LYS A 238 -10.82 -15.30 4.82
C LYS A 238 -10.33 -13.84 4.96
N VAL A 239 -10.76 -12.95 4.10
CA VAL A 239 -10.42 -11.52 4.04
C VAL A 239 -11.47 -10.65 4.74
N GLN A 240 -12.60 -11.22 5.16
CA GLN A 240 -13.50 -10.60 6.12
C GLN A 240 -12.98 -10.88 7.54
N PRO A 241 -12.26 -9.96 8.18
CA PRO A 241 -12.37 -9.79 9.62
C PRO A 241 -13.84 -9.69 10.01
N LYS A 242 -14.11 -9.92 11.29
CA LYS A 242 -15.28 -9.33 11.93
C LYS A 242 -15.12 -7.80 11.89
N TYR A 243 -15.23 -7.20 10.72
CA TYR A 243 -15.27 -5.76 10.52
C TYR A 243 -16.66 -5.31 10.98
N GLU A 244 -16.82 -5.15 12.28
CA GLU A 244 -17.65 -4.05 12.77
C GLU A 244 -17.04 -2.75 12.22
N GLU A 245 -17.88 -1.77 11.90
CA GLU A 245 -17.53 -0.50 11.25
C GLU A 245 -16.30 0.19 11.89
N ASN A 246 -15.10 -0.13 11.41
CA ASN A 246 -13.87 0.43 11.96
C ASN A 246 -13.47 1.67 11.17
N LYS A 247 -13.73 2.84 11.74
CA LYS A 247 -13.27 4.14 11.25
C LYS A 247 -11.86 4.40 11.75
N ALA A 248 -10.86 3.70 11.22
CA ALA A 248 -9.47 4.07 11.48
C ALA A 248 -9.13 5.34 10.69
N ASN A 249 -8.79 6.43 11.39
CA ASN A 249 -8.33 7.66 10.74
C ASN A 249 -6.89 7.48 10.27
N VAL A 250 -6.68 7.38 8.96
CA VAL A 250 -5.35 7.29 8.37
C VAL A 250 -4.96 8.64 7.80
N LYS A 251 -3.68 8.98 7.92
CA LYS A 251 -3.08 10.20 7.35
C LYS A 251 -2.32 9.82 6.08
N GLN A 252 -2.49 10.59 5.03
CA GLN A 252 -1.74 10.44 3.79
C GLN A 252 -1.12 11.78 3.43
N ASN A 253 0.14 11.77 2.99
CA ASN A 253 0.74 12.97 2.41
C ASN A 253 0.83 12.80 0.90
N ILE A 254 0.45 13.86 0.21
CA ILE A 254 0.46 13.96 -1.23
C ILE A 254 1.33 15.15 -1.54
N MET A 255 2.48 14.92 -2.18
CA MET A 255 3.41 15.97 -2.55
C MET A 255 3.21 16.31 -4.03
N PHE A 256 3.02 17.59 -4.31
CA PHE A 256 2.82 18.09 -5.67
C PHE A 256 4.00 18.95 -6.08
N PHE A 257 4.69 18.58 -7.15
CA PHE A 257 5.74 19.41 -7.73
C PHE A 257 5.16 20.24 -8.88
N PRO A 258 5.58 21.51 -9.05
CA PRO A 258 5.00 22.45 -10.02
C PRO A 258 5.16 22.08 -11.51
N PHE A 259 5.69 20.90 -11.84
CA PHE A 259 5.94 20.43 -13.21
C PHE A 259 5.17 19.14 -13.56
N GLY A 260 4.04 18.86 -12.90
CA GLY A 260 3.20 17.68 -13.20
C GLY A 260 3.70 16.35 -12.61
N LEU A 261 4.81 16.39 -11.87
CA LEU A 261 5.29 15.26 -11.08
C LEU A 261 4.54 15.20 -9.74
N MET A 262 3.93 14.05 -9.47
CA MET A 262 3.16 13.81 -8.26
C MET A 262 3.78 12.70 -7.44
N CYS A 263 4.18 12.99 -6.20
CA CYS A 263 4.70 11.98 -5.29
C CYS A 263 3.66 11.68 -4.20
N ILE A 264 3.17 10.44 -4.18
CA ILE A 264 2.27 9.96 -3.15
C ILE A 264 3.13 9.25 -2.10
N ALA A 265 3.33 9.92 -0.96
CA ALA A 265 4.17 9.45 0.15
C ALA A 265 3.33 9.21 1.41
N GLN A 266 3.32 7.97 1.91
CA GLN A 266 2.40 7.58 2.97
C GLN A 266 3.02 7.69 4.38
N ILE A 267 2.23 8.17 5.36
CA ILE A 267 2.55 8.06 6.79
C ILE A 267 1.33 7.49 7.51
N ALA A 268 1.34 6.20 7.80
CA ALA A 268 0.33 5.62 8.68
C ALA A 268 0.58 6.07 10.13
N HIS A 269 -0.37 6.79 10.71
CA HIS A 269 -0.55 6.83 12.16
C HIS A 269 -1.95 6.32 12.45
N CYS A 270 -2.08 5.04 12.80
CA CYS A 270 -3.31 4.54 13.42
C CYS A 270 -3.37 5.11 14.84
N THR A 271 -4.21 6.12 15.05
CA THR A 271 -4.53 6.61 16.40
C THR A 271 -5.84 5.99 16.84
N ASN A 272 -5.81 5.31 17.98
CA ASN A 272 -7.01 4.92 18.74
C ASN A 272 -7.73 6.15 19.30
#